data_AF-A0AAW4QYB5-F1
#
_entry.id   AF-A0AAW4QYB5-F1
#
_cell.length_a   1.000
_cell.length_b   1.000
_cell.length_c   1.000
_cell.angle_alpha   90.00
_cell.angle_beta   90.00
_cell.angle_gamma   90.00
#
_symmetry.space_group_name_H-M   'P 1'
#
loop_
_entity.id
_entity.type
_entity.pdbx_description
1 polymer ?
#
loop_
_entity_poly.entity_id
_entity_poly.type
_entity_poly.pdbx_seq_one_letter_code
_entity_poly.pdbx_strand_id
1 'polypeptide(L)'
;MAIPKANAGYFFNGFLFAEFIDTDKFKEDINKLELTEVKEQWDLAQLFENIVLTNPMIKSKVDKVFFENILYSHLKNVYVNKITAHPSLAIELFKQKVKGLIEELNYKETIPMNYYSEMKDDGFYLMDALHITVTGTKFLAGYDFTEKNGVVKEARFLFVEVVRRGEKPCYFISGVSINFETGVSMILIRNIQGISKENDDLEAPNNTVNKLYYQVLKSVYEKLDIKLDKIDITADREGMYNFCKELDDYLLEDIRMEVTKKTTEQIKQSVQNLNKTLFPSEKRLSSTDKQDLGDKINSILLAYYLKYNITSKELVEKAKRLNLKGYPTKIKFMGSNSTRSSTQSASSKQPVVISDDYHGLYFSFTEALELEKWSISWFTDFKFDILADVDVIQTTIHSTRNNFKIVFLPDRPLEKEIIEHVVTSINSYR
;
A
#
# COMPACT_ATOMS: atom_id res chain seq x y z
N MET A 1 5.96 38.30 -34.93
CA MET A 1 5.80 37.07 -34.11
C MET A 1 6.89 36.10 -34.54
N ALA A 2 7.87 35.86 -33.69
CA ALA A 2 8.94 34.92 -33.99
C ALA A 2 8.41 33.49 -33.79
N ILE A 3 8.48 32.69 -34.84
CA ILE A 3 8.31 31.24 -34.79
C ILE A 3 9.41 30.71 -33.84
N PRO A 4 9.08 29.91 -32.79
CA PRO A 4 10.11 29.29 -31.97
C PRO A 4 11.03 28.47 -32.85
N LYS A 5 12.35 28.68 -32.75
CA LYS A 5 13.34 27.83 -33.40
C LYS A 5 13.07 26.38 -33.00
N ALA A 6 13.02 25.48 -33.98
CA ALA A 6 13.08 24.05 -33.74
C ALA A 6 14.30 23.75 -32.85
N ASN A 7 14.08 23.14 -31.69
CA ASN A 7 15.16 22.65 -30.84
C ASN A 7 15.84 21.49 -31.57
N ALA A 8 17.01 21.75 -32.15
CA ALA A 8 17.94 20.68 -32.46
C ALA A 8 18.45 20.10 -31.12
N GLY A 9 18.10 18.84 -30.81
CA GLY A 9 18.82 18.04 -29.81
C GLY A 9 18.09 17.64 -28.50
N TYR A 10 16.76 17.49 -28.47
CA TYR A 10 16.14 16.74 -27.36
C TYR A 10 16.40 15.25 -27.54
N PHE A 11 16.87 14.59 -26.49
CA PHE A 11 17.06 13.13 -26.44
C PHE A 11 16.47 12.61 -25.13
N PHE A 12 15.58 11.63 -25.23
CA PHE A 12 15.05 10.95 -24.05
C PHE A 12 16.16 10.12 -23.40
N ASN A 13 16.43 10.38 -22.12
CA ASN A 13 17.46 9.72 -21.31
C ASN A 13 16.86 8.91 -20.15
N GLY A 14 15.54 8.99 -19.97
CA GLY A 14 14.78 8.38 -18.88
C GLY A 14 14.61 6.85 -18.93
N PHE A 15 15.42 6.13 -19.69
CA PHE A 15 15.27 4.69 -19.89
C PHE A 15 15.33 3.87 -18.58
N LEU A 16 16.10 4.33 -17.59
CA LEU A 16 16.17 3.67 -16.27
C LEU A 16 14.91 3.90 -15.42
N PHE A 17 14.12 4.94 -15.70
CA PHE A 17 12.82 5.18 -15.08
C PHE A 17 11.69 4.40 -15.78
N ALA A 18 11.84 4.11 -17.07
CA ALA A 18 10.85 3.37 -17.85
C ALA A 18 10.51 2.00 -17.23
N GLU A 19 11.44 1.35 -16.51
CA GLU A 19 11.18 0.09 -15.80
C GLU A 19 10.07 0.21 -14.73
N PHE A 20 9.71 1.42 -14.28
CA PHE A 20 8.80 1.68 -13.17
C PHE A 20 7.40 2.11 -13.60
N ILE A 21 7.13 2.12 -14.90
CA ILE A 21 5.81 2.44 -15.44
C ILE A 21 5.28 1.31 -16.30
N ASP A 22 3.96 1.31 -16.47
CA ASP A 22 3.29 0.59 -17.53
C ASP A 22 3.14 1.57 -18.70
N THR A 23 3.83 1.29 -19.81
CA THR A 23 3.89 2.20 -20.97
C THR A 23 2.52 2.40 -21.61
N ASP A 24 1.68 1.36 -21.65
CA ASP A 24 0.38 1.44 -22.31
C ASP A 24 -0.58 2.26 -21.44
N LYS A 25 -0.60 1.99 -20.13
CA LYS A 25 -1.33 2.85 -19.16
C LYS A 25 -0.85 4.30 -19.22
N PHE A 26 0.45 4.54 -19.30
CA PHE A 26 1.00 5.90 -19.37
C PHE A 26 0.52 6.65 -20.63
N LYS A 27 0.46 5.98 -21.79
CA LYS A 27 -0.10 6.54 -23.02
C LYS A 27 -1.59 6.83 -22.88
N GLU A 28 -2.37 5.92 -22.27
CA GLU A 28 -3.79 6.14 -21.97
C GLU A 28 -3.98 7.38 -21.09
N ASP A 29 -3.16 7.54 -20.04
CA ASP A 29 -3.24 8.68 -19.13
C ASP A 29 -2.89 10.00 -19.81
N ILE A 30 -1.95 9.99 -20.78
CA ILE A 30 -1.69 11.18 -21.61
C ILE A 30 -2.86 11.48 -22.55
N ASN A 31 -3.43 10.45 -23.18
CA ASN A 31 -4.58 10.63 -24.08
C ASN A 31 -5.80 11.23 -23.35
N LYS A 32 -6.01 10.86 -22.07
CA LYS A 32 -7.04 11.46 -21.19
C LYS A 32 -6.84 12.95 -20.93
N LEU A 33 -5.64 13.51 -21.16
CA LEU A 33 -5.45 14.95 -21.07
C LEU A 33 -6.16 15.68 -22.21
N GLU A 34 -6.49 15.01 -23.32
CA GLU A 34 -7.10 15.59 -24.53
C GLU A 34 -6.25 16.72 -25.15
N LEU A 35 -4.93 16.71 -24.91
CA LEU A 35 -4.01 17.76 -25.35
C LEU A 35 -3.13 17.37 -26.55
N THR A 36 -3.02 16.07 -26.83
CA THR A 36 -2.22 15.54 -27.95
C THR A 36 -2.73 14.15 -28.34
N GLU A 37 -2.60 13.80 -29.61
CA GLU A 37 -2.81 12.44 -30.08
C GLU A 37 -1.55 11.61 -29.78
N VAL A 38 -1.70 10.53 -29.01
CA VAL A 38 -0.63 9.55 -28.77
C VAL A 38 -0.86 8.33 -29.63
N LYS A 39 0.11 8.02 -30.49
CA LYS A 39 0.06 6.81 -31.32
C LYS A 39 0.48 5.59 -30.51
N GLU A 40 -0.29 4.51 -30.64
CA GLU A 40 -0.07 3.26 -29.89
C GLU A 40 1.33 2.68 -30.11
N GLN A 41 1.84 2.75 -31.34
CA GLN A 41 3.15 2.22 -31.72
C GLN A 41 4.36 3.02 -31.21
N TRP A 42 4.16 4.23 -30.67
CA TRP A 42 5.28 5.03 -30.19
C TRP A 42 5.91 4.41 -28.94
N ASP A 43 7.23 4.31 -28.90
CA ASP A 43 7.93 4.08 -27.64
C ASP A 43 7.98 5.38 -26.80
N LEU A 44 8.50 5.28 -25.57
CA LEU A 44 8.59 6.45 -24.69
C LEU A 44 9.47 7.56 -25.28
N ALA A 45 10.60 7.21 -25.91
CA ALA A 45 11.50 8.21 -26.48
C ALA A 45 10.81 8.97 -27.61
N GLN A 46 10.18 8.26 -28.53
CA GLN A 46 9.40 8.83 -29.64
C GLN A 46 8.25 9.70 -29.15
N LEU A 47 7.55 9.26 -28.10
CA LEU A 47 6.46 10.03 -27.49
C LEU A 47 6.96 11.37 -26.95
N PHE A 48 8.02 11.35 -26.13
CA PHE A 48 8.59 12.56 -25.54
C PHE A 48 9.21 13.48 -26.60
N GLU A 49 9.96 12.93 -27.56
CA GLU A 49 10.52 13.69 -28.69
C GLU A 49 9.40 14.39 -29.47
N ASN A 50 8.32 13.67 -29.79
CA ASN A 50 7.18 14.25 -30.50
C ASN A 50 6.51 15.36 -29.69
N ILE A 51 6.32 15.18 -28.37
CA ILE A 51 5.73 16.21 -27.50
C ILE A 51 6.58 17.48 -27.50
N VAL A 52 7.91 17.36 -27.37
CA VAL A 52 8.82 18.51 -27.38
C VAL A 52 8.80 19.23 -28.73
N LEU A 53 8.72 18.49 -29.83
CA LEU A 53 8.74 19.05 -31.18
C LEU A 53 7.41 19.71 -31.59
N THR A 54 6.28 19.11 -31.22
CA THR A 54 4.96 19.50 -31.73
C THR A 54 4.15 20.32 -30.74
N ASN A 55 4.30 20.08 -29.43
CA ASN A 55 3.52 20.75 -28.40
C ASN A 55 4.33 20.92 -27.09
N PRO A 56 5.40 21.75 -27.09
CA PRO A 56 6.27 21.90 -25.93
C PRO A 56 5.55 22.44 -24.69
N MET A 57 4.43 23.16 -24.87
CA MET A 57 3.65 23.74 -23.76
C MET A 57 2.98 22.68 -22.87
N ILE A 58 2.79 21.45 -23.36
CA ILE A 58 2.16 20.37 -22.58
C ILE A 58 3.19 19.49 -21.88
N LYS A 59 4.48 19.67 -22.16
CA LYS A 59 5.54 18.82 -21.60
C LYS A 59 5.50 18.75 -20.08
N SER A 60 5.34 19.87 -19.38
CA SER A 60 5.26 19.87 -17.91
C SER A 60 4.10 19.04 -17.36
N LYS A 61 2.96 18.98 -18.07
CA LYS A 61 1.83 18.12 -17.70
C LYS A 61 2.16 16.65 -17.94
N VAL A 62 2.81 16.32 -19.06
CA VAL A 62 3.24 14.95 -19.37
C VAL A 62 4.30 14.48 -18.37
N ASP A 63 5.26 15.33 -18.03
CA ASP A 63 6.29 15.03 -17.03
C ASP A 63 5.68 14.74 -15.66
N LYS A 64 4.62 15.49 -15.28
CA LYS A 64 3.84 15.21 -14.08
C LYS A 64 3.10 13.87 -14.15
N VAL A 65 2.49 13.52 -15.28
CA VAL A 65 1.85 12.20 -15.46
C VAL A 65 2.90 11.08 -15.37
N PHE A 66 4.11 11.31 -15.90
CA PHE A 66 5.19 10.34 -15.83
C PHE A 66 5.69 10.17 -14.40
N PHE A 67 5.84 11.28 -13.66
CA PHE A 67 6.14 11.29 -12.23
C PHE A 67 5.11 10.46 -11.44
N GLU A 68 3.82 10.70 -11.66
CA GLU A 68 2.74 10.01 -10.95
C GLU A 68 2.71 8.52 -11.29
N ASN A 69 2.90 8.15 -12.55
CA ASN A 69 3.00 6.76 -12.96
C ASN A 69 4.18 6.05 -12.30
N ILE A 70 5.36 6.66 -12.24
CA ILE A 70 6.52 6.07 -11.54
C ILE A 70 6.21 5.92 -10.05
N LEU A 71 5.56 6.91 -9.43
CA LEU A 71 5.33 6.96 -7.99
C LEU A 71 4.31 5.93 -7.52
N TYR A 72 3.25 5.66 -8.29
CA TYR A 72 2.13 4.83 -7.86
C TYR A 72 2.00 3.48 -8.59
N SER A 73 2.45 3.35 -9.85
CA SER A 73 2.15 2.17 -10.66
C SER A 73 2.74 0.88 -10.10
N HIS A 74 4.07 0.81 -9.88
CA HIS A 74 4.74 -0.43 -9.48
C HIS A 74 5.45 -0.39 -8.12
N LEU A 75 5.35 0.71 -7.37
CA LEU A 75 5.97 0.84 -6.04
C LEU A 75 5.08 0.20 -4.95
N LYS A 76 5.04 -1.14 -4.94
CA LYS A 76 4.02 -1.91 -4.19
C LYS A 76 4.23 -2.05 -2.68
N ASN A 77 5.41 -1.71 -2.14
CA ASN A 77 5.66 -1.73 -0.70
C ASN A 77 5.45 -0.32 -0.14
N VAL A 78 4.33 -0.11 0.54
CA VAL A 78 3.92 1.19 1.07
C VAL A 78 4.13 1.19 2.58
N TYR A 79 5.12 1.93 3.04
CA TYR A 79 5.32 2.21 4.47
C TYR A 79 4.46 3.41 4.85
N VAL A 80 3.63 3.27 5.88
CA VAL A 80 2.68 4.30 6.30
C VAL A 80 3.10 4.84 7.66
N ASN A 81 3.34 6.14 7.72
CA ASN A 81 3.77 6.84 8.93
C ASN A 81 2.79 7.94 9.32
N LYS A 82 2.65 8.17 10.62
CA LYS A 82 1.92 9.30 11.19
C LYS A 82 2.92 10.42 11.52
N ILE A 83 2.60 11.65 11.14
CA ILE A 83 3.44 12.83 11.39
C ILE A 83 3.04 13.41 12.73
N THR A 84 4.00 13.54 13.66
CA THR A 84 3.76 14.12 14.99
C THR A 84 4.17 15.58 15.06
N ALA A 85 5.16 15.96 14.26
CA ALA A 85 5.58 17.35 14.11
C ALA A 85 6.24 17.56 12.76
N HIS A 86 6.17 18.78 12.27
CA HIS A 86 6.86 19.25 11.08
C HIS A 86 7.22 20.72 11.32
N PRO A 87 8.15 21.30 10.55
CA PRO A 87 8.43 22.73 10.65
C PRO A 87 7.25 23.58 10.16
N SER A 88 7.43 24.90 10.15
CA SER A 88 6.47 25.78 9.49
C SER A 88 6.23 25.34 8.05
N LEU A 89 4.95 25.10 7.73
CA LEU A 89 4.48 24.77 6.38
C LEU A 89 4.17 26.02 5.55
N ALA A 90 4.53 27.22 6.06
CA ALA A 90 4.52 28.42 5.24
C ALA A 90 5.42 28.20 4.02
N ILE A 91 4.90 28.50 2.83
CA ILE A 91 5.51 28.12 1.55
C ILE A 91 6.99 28.52 1.49
N GLU A 92 7.32 29.77 1.83
CA GLU A 92 8.70 30.27 1.75
C GLU A 92 9.69 29.47 2.61
N LEU A 93 9.28 29.13 3.83
CA LEU A 93 10.12 28.34 4.74
C LEU A 93 10.24 26.89 4.29
N PHE A 94 9.16 26.32 3.74
CA PHE A 94 9.20 24.97 3.19
C PHE A 94 10.11 24.90 1.96
N LYS A 95 9.98 25.84 1.02
CA LYS A 95 10.82 25.95 -0.18
C LYS A 95 12.29 26.10 0.18
N GLN A 96 12.63 26.93 1.17
CA GLN A 96 14.00 27.07 1.64
C GLN A 96 14.60 25.73 2.12
N LYS A 97 13.82 24.90 2.82
CA LYS A 97 14.27 23.56 3.26
C LYS A 97 14.41 22.59 2.10
N VAL A 98 13.46 22.61 1.17
CA VAL A 98 13.52 21.79 -0.03
C VAL A 98 14.73 22.17 -0.89
N LYS A 99 15.04 23.45 -1.01
CA LYS A 99 16.26 23.92 -1.67
C LYS A 99 17.51 23.33 -1.03
N GLY A 100 17.63 23.41 0.29
CA GLY A 100 18.77 22.79 1.00
C GLY A 100 18.86 21.28 0.79
N LEU A 101 17.71 20.60 0.76
CA LEU A 101 17.62 19.17 0.43
C LEU A 101 18.10 18.87 -1.00
N ILE A 102 17.67 19.66 -1.99
CA ILE A 102 18.10 19.52 -3.39
C ILE A 102 19.60 19.74 -3.51
N GLU A 103 20.14 20.80 -2.89
CA GLU A 103 21.58 21.09 -2.92
C GLU A 103 22.39 19.92 -2.33
N GLU A 104 21.96 19.35 -1.19
CA GLU A 104 22.67 18.23 -0.56
C GLU A 104 22.60 16.92 -1.37
N LEU A 105 21.43 16.60 -1.93
CA LEU A 105 21.23 15.34 -2.63
C LEU A 105 21.69 15.40 -4.08
N ASN A 106 21.44 16.51 -4.77
CA ASN A 106 21.57 16.60 -6.21
C ASN A 106 22.82 17.36 -6.67
N TYR A 107 23.41 18.25 -5.86
CA TYR A 107 24.60 18.98 -6.28
C TYR A 107 25.86 18.18 -5.95
N LYS A 108 26.03 17.08 -6.69
CA LYS A 108 27.14 16.12 -6.56
C LYS A 108 27.88 16.00 -7.87
N GLU A 109 29.17 15.72 -7.82
CA GLU A 109 30.00 15.50 -9.01
C GLU A 109 29.47 14.39 -9.94
N THR A 110 28.70 13.45 -9.38
CA THR A 110 28.08 12.35 -10.13
C THR A 110 26.82 12.75 -10.90
N ILE A 111 26.36 14.00 -10.78
CA ILE A 111 25.15 14.53 -11.39
C ILE A 111 25.54 15.71 -12.29
N PRO A 112 25.17 15.70 -13.58
CA PRO A 112 25.59 16.75 -14.50
C PRO A 112 25.09 18.15 -14.08
N MET A 113 26.01 19.11 -13.98
CA MET A 113 25.73 20.47 -13.51
C MET A 113 24.72 21.24 -14.37
N ASN A 114 24.56 20.86 -15.65
CA ASN A 114 23.61 21.50 -16.55
C ASN A 114 22.14 21.35 -16.09
N TYR A 115 21.84 20.37 -15.25
CA TYR A 115 20.49 20.16 -14.71
C TYR A 115 20.22 20.94 -13.40
N TYR A 116 21.23 21.55 -12.77
CA TYR A 116 21.06 22.18 -11.45
C TYR A 116 20.10 23.36 -11.47
N SER A 117 20.06 24.11 -12.58
CA SER A 117 19.13 25.23 -12.79
C SER A 117 17.68 24.78 -13.01
N GLU A 118 17.47 23.51 -13.38
CA GLU A 118 16.14 22.93 -13.58
C GLU A 118 15.57 22.34 -12.28
N MET A 119 16.41 22.06 -11.29
CA MET A 119 16.04 21.52 -9.98
C MET A 119 15.58 22.63 -9.03
N LYS A 120 14.38 23.16 -9.29
CA LYS A 120 13.83 24.28 -8.53
C LYS A 120 13.09 23.85 -7.27
N ASP A 121 12.99 24.75 -6.30
CA ASP A 121 12.25 24.57 -5.05
C ASP A 121 10.74 24.81 -5.21
N ASP A 122 10.27 25.30 -6.36
CA ASP A 122 8.85 25.35 -6.73
C ASP A 122 8.33 24.06 -7.37
N GLY A 123 9.22 23.09 -7.64
CA GLY A 123 8.89 21.80 -8.22
C GLY A 123 9.65 21.54 -9.53
N PHE A 124 9.98 20.28 -9.78
CA PHE A 124 10.65 19.86 -11.01
C PHE A 124 10.39 18.39 -11.32
N TYR A 125 10.52 18.04 -12.59
CA TYR A 125 10.39 16.67 -13.11
C TYR A 125 11.51 16.45 -14.12
N LEU A 126 12.49 15.60 -13.79
CA LEU A 126 13.68 15.37 -14.63
C LEU A 126 13.85 13.89 -15.01
N MET A 127 12.80 13.08 -14.85
CA MET A 127 12.85 11.64 -15.10
C MET A 127 13.09 11.30 -16.57
N ASP A 128 12.78 12.19 -17.52
CA ASP A 128 13.05 12.00 -18.95
C ASP A 128 14.47 12.43 -19.35
N ALA A 129 15.13 13.27 -18.53
CA ALA A 129 16.44 13.85 -18.83
C ALA A 129 17.62 13.18 -18.10
N LEU A 130 17.40 12.64 -16.89
CA LEU A 130 18.47 12.10 -16.06
C LEU A 130 18.88 10.67 -16.46
N HIS A 131 20.19 10.49 -16.70
CA HIS A 131 20.84 9.19 -16.91
C HIS A 131 22.13 9.07 -16.09
N ILE A 132 21.99 8.95 -14.78
CA ILE A 132 23.10 8.77 -13.83
C ILE A 132 23.39 7.26 -13.69
N THR A 133 24.65 6.85 -13.82
CA THR A 133 25.05 5.42 -13.78
C THR A 133 26.06 5.08 -12.66
N VAL A 134 26.59 6.11 -11.97
CA VAL A 134 27.56 5.91 -10.88
C VAL A 134 26.87 5.30 -9.67
N THR A 135 27.22 4.04 -9.36
CA THR A 135 26.66 3.27 -8.24
C THR A 135 26.86 3.99 -6.90
N GLY A 136 25.86 3.92 -6.02
CA GLY A 136 25.84 4.60 -4.73
C GLY A 136 25.37 6.06 -4.80
N THR A 137 25.24 6.65 -5.98
CA THR A 137 24.68 7.99 -6.14
C THR A 137 23.22 8.01 -5.67
N LYS A 138 22.88 9.01 -4.86
CA LYS A 138 21.53 9.25 -4.35
C LYS A 138 21.07 10.65 -4.74
N PHE A 139 19.87 10.77 -5.27
CA PHE A 139 19.33 12.03 -5.79
C PHE A 139 17.81 12.05 -5.80
N LEU A 140 17.25 13.26 -5.95
CA LEU A 140 15.84 13.50 -6.26
C LEU A 140 15.67 13.65 -7.76
N ALA A 141 14.85 12.81 -8.36
CA ALA A 141 14.53 12.86 -9.79
C ALA A 141 13.35 13.78 -10.11
N GLY A 142 12.48 14.00 -9.13
CA GLY A 142 11.36 14.91 -9.23
C GLY A 142 10.79 15.26 -7.86
N TYR A 143 10.13 16.42 -7.80
CA TYR A 143 9.51 16.96 -6.60
C TYR A 143 8.35 17.86 -7.01
N ASP A 144 7.24 17.76 -6.28
CA ASP A 144 6.18 18.76 -6.32
C ASP A 144 5.47 18.90 -4.98
N PHE A 145 4.64 19.93 -4.86
CA PHE A 145 3.79 20.14 -3.71
C PHE A 145 2.49 20.83 -4.11
N THR A 146 1.50 20.75 -3.23
CA THR A 146 0.25 21.50 -3.34
C THR A 146 0.10 22.45 -2.17
N GLU A 147 -0.50 23.61 -2.42
CA GLU A 147 -0.71 24.65 -1.41
C GLU A 147 -2.19 24.99 -1.21
N LYS A 148 -2.52 25.46 -0.02
CA LYS A 148 -3.80 26.09 0.29
C LYS A 148 -3.57 27.20 1.30
N ASN A 149 -4.07 28.39 1.01
CA ASN A 149 -4.02 29.54 1.90
C ASN A 149 -2.59 29.88 2.39
N GLY A 150 -1.60 29.79 1.50
CA GLY A 150 -0.21 30.09 1.83
C GLY A 150 0.55 29.00 2.59
N VAL A 151 -0.07 27.82 2.75
CA VAL A 151 0.48 26.68 3.51
C VAL A 151 0.53 25.44 2.62
N VAL A 152 1.61 24.68 2.73
CA VAL A 152 1.81 23.42 2.02
C VAL A 152 0.85 22.35 2.58
N LYS A 153 0.07 21.72 1.70
CA LYS A 153 -0.84 20.63 2.05
C LYS A 153 -0.22 19.26 1.83
N GLU A 154 0.34 19.07 0.65
CA GLU A 154 0.95 17.81 0.25
C GLU A 154 2.28 18.10 -0.41
N ALA A 155 3.24 17.21 -0.22
CA ALA A 155 4.52 17.23 -0.92
C ALA A 155 4.87 15.82 -1.39
N ARG A 156 5.41 15.70 -2.59
CA ARG A 156 5.81 14.44 -3.19
C ARG A 156 7.24 14.51 -3.70
N PHE A 157 7.99 13.44 -3.48
CA PHE A 157 9.39 13.35 -3.88
C PHE A 157 9.64 12.00 -4.55
N LEU A 158 10.47 11.99 -5.59
CA LEU A 158 10.98 10.77 -6.21
C LEU A 158 12.46 10.61 -5.88
N PHE A 159 12.73 9.83 -4.84
CA PHE A 159 14.09 9.55 -4.36
C PHE A 159 14.68 8.34 -5.08
N VAL A 160 15.93 8.44 -5.52
CA VAL A 160 16.60 7.41 -6.30
C VAL A 160 17.96 7.08 -5.70
N GLU A 161 18.27 5.80 -5.55
CA GLU A 161 19.62 5.27 -5.34
C GLU A 161 20.06 4.51 -6.59
N VAL A 162 21.23 4.81 -7.14
CA VAL A 162 21.82 4.03 -8.24
C VAL A 162 22.47 2.79 -7.66
N VAL A 163 22.02 1.62 -8.08
CA VAL A 163 22.51 0.32 -7.63
C VAL A 163 22.92 -0.55 -8.81
N ARG A 164 23.51 -1.72 -8.58
CA ARG A 164 23.80 -2.69 -9.65
C ARG A 164 22.88 -3.89 -9.57
N ARG A 165 22.42 -4.36 -10.73
CA ARG A 165 21.77 -5.67 -10.90
C ARG A 165 22.67 -6.51 -11.80
N GLY A 166 23.49 -7.37 -11.19
CA GLY A 166 24.65 -7.95 -11.88
C GLY A 166 25.67 -6.87 -12.23
N GLU A 167 26.05 -6.76 -13.50
CA GLU A 167 27.00 -5.73 -13.98
C GLU A 167 26.33 -4.43 -14.43
N LYS A 168 24.99 -4.43 -14.61
CA LYS A 168 24.27 -3.27 -15.14
C LYS A 168 23.84 -2.32 -14.02
N PRO A 169 24.08 -1.00 -14.16
CA PRO A 169 23.49 -0.02 -13.26
C PRO A 169 21.97 0.02 -13.46
N CYS A 170 21.23 0.15 -12.36
CA CYS A 170 19.79 0.37 -12.38
C CYS A 170 19.37 1.29 -11.23
N TYR A 171 18.14 1.79 -11.30
CA TYR A 171 17.57 2.63 -10.26
C TYR A 171 16.86 1.82 -9.21
N PHE A 172 17.08 2.18 -7.95
CA PHE A 172 16.28 1.74 -6.83
C PHE A 172 15.51 2.94 -6.30
N ILE A 173 14.22 2.98 -6.67
CA ILE A 173 13.38 4.17 -6.54
C ILE A 173 12.46 4.04 -5.34
N SER A 174 12.30 5.17 -4.64
CA SER A 174 11.25 5.37 -3.67
C SER A 174 10.41 6.60 -4.00
N GLY A 175 9.10 6.40 -4.05
CA GLY A 175 8.11 7.46 -4.05
C GLY A 175 7.83 7.90 -2.62
N VAL A 176 7.86 9.20 -2.36
CA VAL A 176 7.49 9.78 -1.07
C VAL A 176 6.27 10.64 -1.29
N SER A 177 5.22 10.44 -0.51
CA SER A 177 4.02 11.26 -0.51
C SER A 177 3.71 11.66 0.92
N ILE A 178 3.69 12.95 1.20
CA ILE A 178 3.48 13.50 2.54
C ILE A 178 2.22 14.34 2.47
N ASN A 179 1.19 13.97 3.21
CA ASN A 179 -0.01 14.77 3.37
C ASN A 179 -0.02 15.38 4.77
N PHE A 180 0.25 16.68 4.83
CA PHE A 180 0.30 17.45 6.07
C PHE A 180 -1.10 17.77 6.62
N GLU A 181 -2.14 17.78 5.77
CA GLU A 181 -3.53 18.02 6.19
C GLU A 181 -4.09 16.82 6.97
N THR A 182 -3.77 15.59 6.55
CA THR A 182 -4.18 14.37 7.24
C THR A 182 -3.15 13.90 8.27
N GLY A 183 -1.93 14.43 8.24
CA GLY A 183 -0.82 13.99 9.09
C GLY A 183 -0.30 12.59 8.74
N VAL A 184 -0.56 12.12 7.51
CA VAL A 184 -0.13 10.79 7.04
C VAL A 184 0.92 10.94 5.95
N SER A 185 1.98 10.14 6.04
CA SER A 185 2.96 10.03 4.97
C SER A 185 3.17 8.59 4.52
N MET A 186 3.48 8.45 3.23
CA MET A 186 3.71 7.19 2.56
C MET A 186 5.10 7.20 1.93
N ILE A 187 5.84 6.10 2.14
CA ILE A 187 7.07 5.80 1.41
C ILE A 187 6.80 4.53 0.60
N LEU A 188 6.72 4.67 -0.71
CA LEU A 188 6.40 3.63 -1.68
C LEU A 188 7.69 3.12 -2.32
N ILE A 189 7.88 1.80 -2.33
CA ILE A 189 9.10 1.16 -2.84
C ILE A 189 8.75 -0.10 -3.64
N ARG A 190 9.40 -0.30 -4.79
CA ARG A 190 9.35 -1.57 -5.52
C ARG A 190 10.45 -2.49 -5.01
N ASN A 191 10.12 -3.75 -4.72
CA ASN A 191 11.16 -4.74 -4.47
C ASN A 191 11.88 -5.09 -5.78
N ILE A 192 13.19 -4.92 -5.82
CA ILE A 192 14.02 -5.25 -6.98
C ILE A 192 14.91 -6.43 -6.60
N GLN A 193 14.82 -7.52 -7.36
CA GLN A 193 15.62 -8.71 -7.15
C GLN A 193 17.02 -8.55 -7.75
N GLY A 194 18.00 -9.26 -7.17
CA GLY A 194 19.36 -9.37 -7.73
C GLY A 194 20.20 -8.10 -7.62
N ILE A 195 19.87 -7.18 -6.71
CA ILE A 195 20.72 -6.01 -6.45
C ILE A 195 21.95 -6.43 -5.65
N SER A 196 23.14 -6.16 -6.17
CA SER A 196 24.40 -6.20 -5.42
C SER A 196 24.69 -4.82 -4.80
N LYS A 197 25.09 -4.79 -3.53
CA LYS A 197 25.51 -3.54 -2.85
C LYS A 197 26.94 -3.70 -2.33
N GLU A 198 27.76 -2.67 -2.50
CA GLU A 198 29.21 -2.71 -2.18
C GLU A 198 29.53 -2.56 -0.68
N ASN A 199 28.56 -2.18 0.17
CA ASN A 199 28.75 -2.02 1.62
C ASN A 199 27.66 -2.77 2.41
N ASP A 200 27.99 -4.00 2.81
CA ASP A 200 27.28 -4.79 3.82
C ASP A 200 27.83 -4.44 5.21
N ASP A 201 27.37 -3.30 5.76
CA ASP A 201 27.39 -3.11 7.21
C ASP A 201 26.32 -4.04 7.83
N LEU A 202 26.79 -5.01 8.60
CA LEU A 202 26.09 -6.19 9.12
C LEU A 202 24.96 -5.92 10.14
N GLU A 203 24.46 -4.70 10.30
CA GLU A 203 23.48 -4.36 11.36
C GLU A 203 22.17 -3.70 10.91
N ALA A 204 21.87 -3.65 9.60
CA ALA A 204 20.56 -3.19 9.11
C ALA A 204 19.67 -4.39 8.70
N PRO A 205 18.35 -4.37 8.99
CA PRO A 205 17.48 -5.54 8.85
C PRO A 205 17.33 -6.02 7.39
N ASN A 206 18.15 -7.02 7.01
CA ASN A 206 18.05 -8.10 5.99
C ASN A 206 17.08 -8.00 4.78
N ASN A 207 16.64 -6.82 4.35
CA ASN A 207 15.88 -6.63 3.10
C ASN A 207 16.20 -5.27 2.46
N THR A 208 16.51 -5.25 1.17
CA THR A 208 16.85 -4.06 0.36
C THR A 208 15.78 -2.96 0.47
N VAL A 209 14.49 -3.34 0.54
CA VAL A 209 13.37 -2.40 0.68
C VAL A 209 13.41 -1.63 2.00
N ASN A 210 13.71 -2.30 3.12
CA ASN A 210 13.83 -1.64 4.43
C ASN A 210 15.00 -0.66 4.44
N LYS A 211 16.12 -1.02 3.80
CA LYS A 211 17.29 -0.13 3.72
C LYS A 211 16.95 1.18 3.01
N LEU A 212 16.25 1.11 1.88
CA LEU A 212 15.83 2.32 1.15
C LEU A 212 14.82 3.14 1.96
N TYR A 213 13.88 2.50 2.66
CA TYR A 213 12.95 3.17 3.57
C TYR A 213 13.70 4.03 4.62
N TYR A 214 14.67 3.47 5.35
CA TYR A 214 15.43 4.24 6.34
C TYR A 214 16.35 5.30 5.70
N GLN A 215 16.87 5.04 4.49
CA GLN A 215 17.61 6.06 3.75
C GLN A 215 16.73 7.26 3.41
N VAL A 216 15.47 7.05 3.02
CA VAL A 216 14.50 8.12 2.77
C VAL A 216 14.19 8.88 4.05
N LEU A 217 13.98 8.19 5.18
CA LEU A 217 13.78 8.87 6.46
C LEU A 217 14.96 9.80 6.79
N LYS A 218 16.19 9.30 6.67
CA LYS A 218 17.39 10.09 6.93
C LYS A 218 17.59 11.23 5.92
N SER A 219 17.36 10.96 4.64
CA SER A 219 17.74 11.91 3.57
C SER A 219 16.66 12.96 3.33
N VAL A 220 15.38 12.61 3.49
CA VAL A 220 14.25 13.48 3.20
C VAL A 220 13.59 13.98 4.49
N TYR A 221 13.18 13.08 5.39
CA TYR A 221 12.37 13.47 6.55
C TYR A 221 13.17 14.27 7.58
N GLU A 222 14.36 13.79 7.96
CA GLU A 222 15.23 14.51 8.89
C GLU A 222 15.60 15.91 8.35
N LYS A 223 15.86 16.04 7.04
CA LYS A 223 16.23 17.31 6.41
C LYS A 223 15.07 18.30 6.30
N LEU A 224 13.86 17.79 6.16
CA LEU A 224 12.66 18.59 6.21
C LEU A 224 12.17 18.82 7.66
N ASP A 225 12.90 18.35 8.68
CA ASP A 225 12.50 18.36 10.09
C ASP A 225 11.11 17.73 10.35
N ILE A 226 10.75 16.70 9.58
CA ILE A 226 9.51 15.94 9.75
C ILE A 226 9.75 14.87 10.80
N LYS A 227 8.99 14.91 11.88
CA LYS A 227 9.00 13.93 12.96
C LYS A 227 7.83 12.98 12.79
N LEU A 228 8.14 11.70 12.90
CA LEU A 228 7.16 10.62 12.80
C LEU A 228 6.80 10.11 14.18
N ASP A 229 5.59 9.59 14.30
CA ASP A 229 5.15 8.88 15.49
C ASP A 229 5.89 7.56 15.65
N LYS A 230 6.00 7.08 16.90
CA LYS A 230 6.47 5.73 17.15
C LYS A 230 5.35 4.75 16.80
N ILE A 231 5.73 3.60 16.27
CA ILE A 231 4.75 2.54 15.99
C ILE A 231 4.26 1.94 17.30
N ASP A 232 2.96 2.06 17.57
CA ASP A 232 2.27 1.28 18.58
C ASP A 232 1.72 0.00 17.95
N ILE A 233 2.50 -1.07 18.09
CA ILE A 233 2.15 -2.38 17.53
C ILE A 233 0.86 -2.92 18.14
N THR A 234 0.60 -2.65 19.42
CA THR A 234 -0.57 -3.19 20.10
C THR A 234 -1.82 -2.52 19.55
N ALA A 235 -1.81 -1.18 19.47
CA ALA A 235 -2.89 -0.42 18.88
C ALA A 235 -3.10 -0.77 17.39
N ASP A 236 -2.02 -0.88 16.61
CA ASP A 236 -2.10 -1.30 15.21
C ASP A 236 -2.76 -2.68 15.06
N ARG A 237 -2.36 -3.65 15.90
CA ARG A 237 -2.88 -5.02 15.85
C ARG A 237 -4.35 -5.09 16.25
N GLU A 238 -4.72 -4.40 17.31
CA GLU A 238 -6.10 -4.29 17.77
C GLU A 238 -6.98 -3.63 16.70
N GLY A 239 -6.49 -2.53 16.10
CA GLY A 239 -7.13 -1.86 14.98
C GLY A 239 -7.40 -2.78 13.79
N MET A 240 -6.39 -3.55 13.38
CA MET A 240 -6.53 -4.48 12.26
C MET A 240 -7.42 -5.68 12.58
N TYR A 241 -7.43 -6.15 13.83
CA TYR A 241 -8.40 -7.14 14.27
C TYR A 241 -9.82 -6.60 14.16
N ASN A 242 -10.08 -5.41 14.70
CA ASN A 242 -11.39 -4.76 14.66
C ASN A 242 -11.86 -4.53 13.23
N PHE A 243 -10.96 -4.09 12.34
CA PHE A 243 -11.27 -3.92 10.93
C PHE A 243 -11.69 -5.23 10.25
N CYS A 244 -10.92 -6.31 10.40
CA CYS A 244 -11.27 -7.61 9.83
C CYS A 244 -12.56 -8.16 10.42
N LYS A 245 -12.74 -8.04 11.74
CA LYS A 245 -13.94 -8.48 12.44
C LYS A 245 -15.17 -7.74 11.92
N GLU A 246 -15.09 -6.42 11.75
CA GLU A 246 -16.17 -5.62 11.20
C GLU A 246 -16.59 -6.10 9.80
N LEU A 247 -15.62 -6.33 8.90
CA LEU A 247 -15.90 -6.87 7.57
C LEU A 247 -16.61 -8.22 7.63
N ASP A 248 -16.13 -9.13 8.48
CA ASP A 248 -16.68 -10.49 8.60
C ASP A 248 -18.05 -10.49 9.29
N ASP A 249 -18.26 -9.64 10.29
CA ASP A 249 -19.52 -9.52 11.03
C ASP A 249 -20.61 -8.98 10.11
N TYR A 250 -20.36 -7.92 9.34
CA TYR A 250 -21.32 -7.42 8.35
C TYR A 250 -21.59 -8.43 7.23
N LEU A 251 -20.56 -9.12 6.74
CA LEU A 251 -20.73 -10.08 5.64
C LEU A 251 -21.58 -11.29 6.06
N LEU A 252 -21.53 -11.68 7.33
CA LEU A 252 -22.11 -12.92 7.84
C LEU A 252 -23.33 -12.74 8.75
N GLU A 253 -23.75 -11.53 9.07
CA GLU A 253 -24.78 -11.23 10.07
C GLU A 253 -26.09 -12.05 9.90
N ASP A 254 -26.73 -11.92 8.75
CA ASP A 254 -27.94 -12.67 8.34
C ASP A 254 -27.73 -14.19 8.35
N ILE A 255 -26.59 -14.69 7.88
CA ILE A 255 -26.26 -16.12 7.83
C ILE A 255 -26.09 -16.65 9.26
N ARG A 256 -25.39 -15.91 10.12
CA ARG A 256 -25.22 -16.22 11.54
C ARG A 256 -26.58 -16.25 12.24
N MET A 257 -27.44 -15.27 11.97
CA MET A 257 -28.80 -15.23 12.50
C MET A 257 -29.62 -16.45 12.06
N GLU A 258 -29.54 -16.85 10.80
CA GLU A 258 -30.26 -18.01 10.28
C GLU A 258 -29.82 -19.31 10.98
N VAL A 259 -28.51 -19.56 11.03
CA VAL A 259 -27.94 -20.74 11.68
C VAL A 259 -28.32 -20.76 13.16
N THR A 260 -28.08 -19.65 13.87
CA THR A 260 -28.37 -19.52 15.31
C THR A 260 -29.84 -19.77 15.61
N LYS A 261 -30.76 -19.22 14.81
CA LYS A 261 -32.20 -19.42 14.98
C LYS A 261 -32.60 -20.89 14.82
N LYS A 262 -31.92 -21.63 13.94
CA LYS A 262 -32.21 -23.06 13.68
C LYS A 262 -31.57 -24.00 14.72
N THR A 263 -30.51 -23.60 15.41
CA THR A 263 -29.66 -24.53 16.19
C THR A 263 -29.64 -24.27 17.70
N THR A 264 -29.89 -23.03 18.16
CA THR A 264 -29.59 -22.59 19.54
C THR A 264 -30.19 -23.47 20.64
N GLU A 265 -31.48 -23.82 20.54
CA GLU A 265 -32.14 -24.62 21.56
C GLU A 265 -31.54 -26.04 21.63
N GLN A 266 -31.27 -26.66 20.48
CA GLN A 266 -30.64 -27.98 20.40
C GLN A 266 -29.21 -27.97 20.93
N ILE A 267 -28.43 -26.91 20.64
CA ILE A 267 -27.08 -26.74 21.18
C ILE A 267 -27.14 -26.65 22.70
N LYS A 268 -28.02 -25.79 23.24
CA LYS A 268 -28.16 -25.59 24.69
C LYS A 268 -28.51 -26.89 25.42
N GLN A 269 -29.45 -27.66 24.88
CA GLN A 269 -29.80 -28.98 25.41
C GLN A 269 -28.65 -29.97 25.31
N SER A 270 -27.95 -30.01 24.18
CA SER A 270 -26.80 -30.90 23.97
C SER A 270 -25.65 -30.60 24.93
N VAL A 271 -25.30 -29.32 25.11
CA VAL A 271 -24.28 -28.89 26.07
C VAL A 271 -24.65 -29.29 27.49
N GLN A 272 -25.91 -29.11 27.89
CA GLN A 272 -26.37 -29.53 29.21
C GLN A 272 -26.26 -31.04 29.41
N ASN A 273 -26.63 -31.83 28.39
CA ASN A 273 -26.56 -33.28 28.43
C ASN A 273 -25.11 -33.76 28.48
N LEU A 274 -24.25 -33.27 27.58
CA LEU A 274 -22.81 -33.58 27.58
C LEU A 274 -22.15 -33.21 28.91
N ASN A 275 -22.49 -32.06 29.48
CA ASN A 275 -21.94 -31.66 30.76
C ASN A 275 -22.35 -32.60 31.91
N LYS A 276 -23.59 -33.12 31.89
CA LYS A 276 -24.05 -34.10 32.89
C LYS A 276 -23.40 -35.47 32.69
N THR A 277 -23.14 -35.87 31.44
CA THR A 277 -22.60 -37.19 31.10
C THR A 277 -21.09 -37.28 31.30
N LEU A 278 -20.33 -36.24 30.91
CA LEU A 278 -18.87 -36.26 30.91
C LEU A 278 -18.26 -35.83 32.24
N PHE A 279 -18.93 -34.94 32.99
CA PHE A 279 -18.37 -34.38 34.22
C PHE A 279 -19.14 -34.86 35.46
N PRO A 280 -18.45 -35.37 36.49
CA PRO A 280 -19.08 -35.69 37.77
C PRO A 280 -19.65 -34.42 38.40
N SER A 281 -20.62 -34.58 39.30
CA SER A 281 -21.40 -33.49 39.90
C SER A 281 -20.54 -32.35 40.46
N GLU A 282 -19.40 -32.67 41.09
CA GLU A 282 -18.48 -31.69 41.69
C GLU A 282 -17.60 -30.93 40.67
N LYS A 283 -17.48 -31.42 39.43
CA LYS A 283 -16.62 -30.85 38.37
C LYS A 283 -17.39 -30.37 37.15
N ARG A 284 -18.70 -30.14 37.30
CA ARG A 284 -19.54 -29.65 36.20
C ARG A 284 -19.07 -28.28 35.75
N LEU A 285 -19.12 -28.06 34.45
CA LEU A 285 -18.85 -26.77 33.83
C LEU A 285 -19.73 -25.67 34.43
N SER A 286 -19.14 -24.49 34.60
CA SER A 286 -19.86 -23.29 35.03
C SER A 286 -20.90 -22.86 33.98
N SER A 287 -21.74 -21.87 34.31
CA SER A 287 -22.65 -21.29 33.30
C SER A 287 -21.88 -20.68 32.12
N THR A 288 -20.77 -20.01 32.42
CA THR A 288 -19.90 -19.37 31.44
C THR A 288 -19.26 -20.41 30.52
N ASP A 289 -18.65 -21.46 31.08
CA ASP A 289 -18.00 -22.51 30.27
C ASP A 289 -19.01 -23.26 29.37
N LYS A 290 -20.26 -23.40 29.81
CA LYS A 290 -21.33 -23.98 28.99
C LYS A 290 -21.72 -23.06 27.84
N GLN A 291 -21.79 -21.76 28.09
CA GLN A 291 -22.04 -20.78 27.05
C GLN A 291 -20.90 -20.81 26.03
N ASP A 292 -19.65 -20.79 26.48
CA ASP A 292 -18.46 -20.86 25.62
C ASP A 292 -18.44 -22.13 24.77
N LEU A 293 -18.79 -23.28 25.34
CA LEU A 293 -18.92 -24.53 24.59
C LEU A 293 -20.06 -24.45 23.55
N GLY A 294 -21.19 -23.85 23.91
CA GLY A 294 -22.31 -23.64 23.00
C GLY A 294 -21.93 -22.75 21.81
N ASP A 295 -21.24 -21.65 22.07
CA ASP A 295 -20.78 -20.71 21.05
C ASP A 295 -19.74 -21.36 20.13
N LYS A 296 -18.86 -22.22 20.66
CA LYS A 296 -17.94 -23.07 19.89
C LYS A 296 -18.67 -24.03 18.95
N ILE A 297 -19.68 -24.74 19.45
CA ILE A 297 -20.51 -25.63 18.62
C ILE A 297 -21.23 -24.82 17.52
N ASN A 298 -21.80 -23.67 17.85
CA ASN A 298 -22.52 -22.83 16.90
C ASN A 298 -21.59 -22.34 15.77
N SER A 299 -20.36 -21.96 16.10
CA SER A 299 -19.39 -21.51 15.10
C SER A 299 -18.93 -22.63 14.18
N ILE A 300 -18.78 -23.86 14.70
CA ILE A 300 -18.52 -25.03 13.85
C ILE A 300 -19.70 -25.26 12.90
N LEU A 301 -20.94 -25.21 13.38
CA LEU A 301 -22.13 -25.39 12.53
C LEU A 301 -22.22 -24.30 11.46
N LEU A 302 -21.90 -23.04 11.79
CA LEU A 302 -21.82 -21.95 10.82
C LEU A 302 -20.80 -22.26 9.72
N ALA A 303 -19.61 -22.76 10.08
CA ALA A 303 -18.58 -23.14 9.12
C ALA A 303 -19.09 -24.19 8.12
N TYR A 304 -19.72 -25.25 8.63
CA TYR A 304 -20.34 -26.29 7.80
C TYR A 304 -21.47 -25.72 6.94
N TYR A 305 -22.31 -24.86 7.50
CA TYR A 305 -23.38 -24.22 6.75
C TYR A 305 -22.83 -23.42 5.56
N LEU A 306 -21.83 -22.56 5.81
CA LEU A 306 -21.16 -21.77 4.77
C LEU A 306 -20.55 -22.67 3.70
N LYS A 307 -19.76 -23.67 4.09
CA LYS A 307 -19.07 -24.59 3.18
C LYS A 307 -20.00 -25.29 2.20
N TYR A 308 -21.16 -25.75 2.68
CA TYR A 308 -22.05 -26.60 1.90
C TYR A 308 -23.22 -25.86 1.26
N ASN A 309 -23.57 -24.66 1.73
CA ASN A 309 -24.73 -23.91 1.23
C ASN A 309 -24.37 -22.60 0.51
N ILE A 310 -23.14 -22.11 0.63
CA ILE A 310 -22.75 -20.81 0.06
C ILE A 310 -21.42 -20.92 -0.70
N THR A 311 -21.42 -20.51 -1.95
CA THR A 311 -20.21 -20.45 -2.78
C THR A 311 -19.40 -19.18 -2.48
N SER A 312 -18.10 -19.21 -2.80
CA SER A 312 -17.25 -18.02 -2.67
C SER A 312 -17.73 -16.85 -3.51
N LYS A 313 -18.26 -17.12 -4.70
CA LYS A 313 -18.77 -16.09 -5.59
C LYS A 313 -19.96 -15.36 -4.98
N GLU A 314 -20.90 -16.09 -4.39
CA GLU A 314 -22.07 -15.51 -3.72
C GLU A 314 -21.68 -14.61 -2.56
N LEU A 315 -20.66 -14.99 -1.77
CA LEU A 315 -20.14 -14.15 -0.69
C LEU A 315 -19.45 -12.88 -1.20
N VAL A 316 -18.67 -12.97 -2.27
CA VAL A 316 -18.04 -11.78 -2.87
C VAL A 316 -19.09 -10.83 -3.43
N GLU A 317 -20.07 -11.33 -4.17
CA GLU A 317 -21.18 -10.52 -4.68
C GLU A 317 -22.01 -9.92 -3.55
N LYS A 318 -22.20 -10.65 -2.44
CA LYS A 318 -22.85 -10.13 -1.26
C LYS A 318 -22.04 -9.02 -0.60
N ALA A 319 -20.73 -9.20 -0.42
CA ALA A 319 -19.85 -8.16 0.11
C ALA A 319 -19.93 -6.88 -0.73
N LYS A 320 -19.95 -7.03 -2.06
CA LYS A 320 -20.14 -5.91 -2.99
C LYS A 320 -21.50 -5.24 -2.84
N ARG A 321 -22.60 -6.00 -2.75
CA ARG A 321 -23.96 -5.48 -2.52
C ARG A 321 -24.11 -4.73 -1.19
N LEU A 322 -23.33 -5.12 -0.18
CA LEU A 322 -23.28 -4.48 1.13
C LEU A 322 -22.34 -3.26 1.16
N ASN A 323 -21.73 -2.90 0.02
CA ASN A 323 -20.72 -1.84 -0.08
C ASN A 323 -19.56 -2.02 0.91
N LEU A 324 -19.17 -3.27 1.18
CA LEU A 324 -17.98 -3.55 1.97
C LEU A 324 -16.75 -3.19 1.14
N LYS A 325 -15.77 -2.54 1.78
CA LYS A 325 -14.50 -2.14 1.13
C LYS A 325 -13.73 -3.32 0.55
N GLY A 326 -13.97 -4.50 1.10
CA GLY A 326 -13.24 -5.72 0.77
C GLY A 326 -13.62 -6.86 1.69
N TYR A 327 -12.78 -7.88 1.73
CA TYR A 327 -12.93 -9.02 2.63
C TYR A 327 -11.56 -9.63 2.99
N PRO A 328 -11.40 -10.18 4.22
CA PRO A 328 -10.18 -10.88 4.60
C PRO A 328 -9.96 -12.15 3.78
N THR A 329 -8.71 -12.41 3.39
CA THR A 329 -8.30 -13.59 2.60
C THR A 329 -7.24 -14.44 3.28
N LYS A 330 -6.48 -13.86 4.20
CA LYS A 330 -5.56 -14.63 5.05
C LYS A 330 -5.38 -13.93 6.37
N ILE A 331 -5.33 -14.72 7.43
CA ILE A 331 -4.98 -14.21 8.74
C ILE A 331 -4.03 -15.21 9.43
N LYS A 332 -2.89 -14.71 9.91
CA LYS A 332 -1.89 -15.50 10.65
C LYS A 332 -1.97 -15.19 12.14
N PHE A 333 -2.09 -16.20 12.99
CA PHE A 333 -2.24 -16.04 14.44
C PHE A 333 -1.27 -16.90 15.25
N MET A 334 -1.03 -16.49 16.49
CA MET A 334 -0.37 -17.33 17.50
C MET A 334 -1.45 -17.83 18.45
N GLY A 335 -1.55 -19.14 18.62
CA GLY A 335 -2.46 -19.74 19.59
C GLY A 335 -1.98 -19.49 21.02
N SER A 336 -2.87 -19.67 22.00
CA SER A 336 -2.61 -19.52 23.44
C SER A 336 -1.39 -20.31 23.94
N ASN A 337 -0.98 -21.37 23.25
CA ASN A 337 0.21 -22.19 23.57
C ASN A 337 1.47 -21.75 22.81
N SER A 338 1.52 -20.53 22.26
CA SER A 338 2.62 -20.02 21.42
C SER A 338 2.92 -20.82 20.14
N THR A 339 1.99 -21.68 19.72
CA THR A 339 2.02 -22.35 18.41
C THR A 339 1.56 -21.37 17.33
N ARG A 340 2.40 -21.16 16.30
CA ARG A 340 2.05 -20.36 15.12
C ARG A 340 1.13 -21.15 14.20
N SER A 341 -0.03 -20.58 13.90
CA SER A 341 -1.00 -21.15 12.97
C SER A 341 -1.50 -20.07 12.00
N SER A 342 -2.05 -20.47 10.86
CA SER A 342 -2.58 -19.51 9.90
C SER A 342 -3.66 -20.12 9.04
N THR A 343 -4.70 -19.35 8.76
CA THR A 343 -5.75 -19.72 7.82
C THR A 343 -5.70 -18.80 6.62
N GLN A 344 -5.75 -19.40 5.44
CA GLN A 344 -5.63 -18.71 4.15
C GLN A 344 -6.67 -19.27 3.18
N SER A 345 -7.35 -18.39 2.45
CA SER A 345 -8.16 -18.77 1.30
C SER A 345 -7.29 -19.14 0.10
N ALA A 346 -7.81 -19.96 -0.81
CA ALA A 346 -7.02 -20.46 -1.94
C ALA A 346 -6.61 -19.35 -2.93
N SER A 347 -7.32 -18.22 -2.95
CA SER A 347 -6.99 -17.06 -3.80
C SER A 347 -7.55 -15.74 -3.25
N SER A 348 -7.09 -14.61 -3.82
CA SER A 348 -7.61 -13.27 -3.53
C SER A 348 -9.12 -13.13 -3.80
N LYS A 349 -9.70 -13.99 -4.64
CA LYS A 349 -11.12 -13.97 -5.02
C LYS A 349 -12.02 -14.75 -4.06
N GLN A 350 -11.47 -15.25 -2.95
CA GLN A 350 -12.21 -16.06 -1.99
C GLN A 350 -12.06 -15.50 -0.58
N PRO A 351 -13.18 -15.15 0.10
CA PRO A 351 -13.18 -14.80 1.51
C PRO A 351 -12.65 -15.94 2.38
N VAL A 352 -11.88 -15.61 3.42
CA VAL A 352 -11.29 -16.60 4.34
C VAL A 352 -12.34 -17.36 5.16
N VAL A 353 -13.52 -16.77 5.36
CA VAL A 353 -14.63 -17.35 6.14
C VAL A 353 -15.14 -18.69 5.60
N ILE A 354 -14.83 -19.04 4.36
CA ILE A 354 -15.22 -20.32 3.74
C ILE A 354 -14.25 -21.45 4.14
N SER A 355 -13.07 -21.10 4.65
CA SER A 355 -12.09 -22.09 5.10
C SER A 355 -12.57 -22.80 6.37
N ASP A 356 -12.51 -24.14 6.34
CA ASP A 356 -12.87 -25.01 7.47
C ASP A 356 -12.24 -24.56 8.80
N ASP A 357 -10.99 -24.11 8.76
CA ASP A 357 -10.23 -23.75 9.96
C ASP A 357 -10.66 -22.39 10.53
N TYR A 358 -11.19 -21.46 9.71
CA TYR A 358 -11.41 -20.07 10.12
C TYR A 358 -12.34 -19.95 11.34
N HIS A 359 -13.47 -20.65 11.33
CA HIS A 359 -14.47 -20.56 12.40
C HIS A 359 -14.11 -21.36 13.65
N GLY A 360 -13.34 -22.45 13.51
CA GLY A 360 -12.76 -23.14 14.67
C GLY A 360 -11.74 -22.27 15.41
N LEU A 361 -11.16 -21.30 14.72
CA LEU A 361 -10.16 -20.37 15.22
C LEU A 361 -10.73 -19.04 15.66
N TYR A 362 -11.95 -18.67 15.26
CA TYR A 362 -12.60 -17.40 15.60
C TYR A 362 -12.65 -17.14 17.13
N PHE A 363 -12.79 -18.18 17.95
CA PHE A 363 -12.65 -18.05 19.42
C PHE A 363 -11.23 -17.74 19.85
N SER A 364 -10.24 -18.50 19.35
CA SER A 364 -8.82 -18.26 19.59
C SER A 364 -8.36 -16.89 19.07
N PHE A 365 -9.04 -16.35 18.06
CA PHE A 365 -8.80 -15.04 17.48
C PHE A 365 -9.09 -13.88 18.44
N THR A 366 -10.19 -13.99 19.18
CA THR A 366 -10.58 -13.02 20.21
C THR A 366 -9.54 -12.96 21.33
N GLU A 367 -8.83 -14.07 21.55
CA GLU A 367 -7.73 -14.19 22.52
C GLU A 367 -6.35 -13.85 21.92
N ALA A 368 -6.20 -13.90 20.60
CA ALA A 368 -4.92 -13.73 19.89
C ALA A 368 -4.74 -12.29 19.36
N LEU A 369 -4.42 -11.35 20.27
CA LEU A 369 -3.91 -10.01 19.94
C LEU A 369 -2.55 -10.01 19.19
N GLU A 370 -2.03 -11.19 18.82
CA GLU A 370 -0.70 -11.39 18.26
C GLU A 370 -0.69 -11.68 16.74
N LEU A 371 -1.62 -11.08 15.99
CA LEU A 371 -1.61 -11.14 14.53
C LEU A 371 -0.50 -10.24 13.98
N GLU A 372 0.53 -10.80 13.33
CA GLU A 372 1.60 -9.99 12.71
C GLU A 372 1.29 -9.59 11.26
N LYS A 373 0.36 -10.32 10.62
CA LYS A 373 0.10 -10.24 9.18
C LYS A 373 -1.36 -10.49 8.86
N TRP A 374 -1.95 -9.59 8.09
CA TRP A 374 -3.31 -9.69 7.56
C TRP A 374 -3.27 -9.57 6.04
N SER A 375 -4.00 -10.41 5.33
CA SER A 375 -4.22 -10.22 3.90
C SER A 375 -5.69 -9.95 3.62
N ILE A 376 -5.94 -8.89 2.86
CA ILE A 376 -7.26 -8.34 2.58
C ILE A 376 -7.36 -8.15 1.08
N SER A 377 -8.50 -8.53 0.51
CA SER A 377 -8.85 -8.21 -0.86
C SER A 377 -9.77 -7.00 -0.87
N TRP A 378 -9.45 -6.01 -1.66
CA TRP A 378 -10.16 -4.74 -1.79
C TRP A 378 -10.82 -4.65 -3.15
N PHE A 379 -12.07 -4.21 -3.21
CA PHE A 379 -12.70 -3.95 -4.50
C PHE A 379 -12.01 -2.79 -5.21
N THR A 380 -11.75 -2.94 -6.51
CA THR A 380 -11.17 -1.87 -7.33
C THR A 380 -12.18 -0.77 -7.60
N ASP A 381 -13.45 -1.11 -7.81
CA ASP A 381 -14.56 -0.17 -7.72
C ASP A 381 -14.95 0.05 -6.25
N PHE A 382 -14.16 0.91 -5.59
CA PHE A 382 -14.36 1.32 -4.19
C PHE A 382 -15.41 2.43 -4.02
N LYS A 383 -15.94 2.97 -5.12
CA LYS A 383 -17.09 3.88 -5.13
C LYS A 383 -18.42 3.12 -5.20
N PHE A 384 -18.36 1.85 -5.58
CA PHE A 384 -19.51 0.97 -5.76
C PHE A 384 -20.44 1.45 -6.88
N ASP A 385 -19.85 2.05 -7.92
CA ASP A 385 -20.56 2.56 -9.08
C ASP A 385 -21.13 1.40 -9.94
N ILE A 386 -20.48 0.24 -9.93
CA ILE A 386 -20.84 -0.94 -10.73
C ILE A 386 -20.93 -2.18 -9.84
N LEU A 387 -22.15 -2.54 -9.42
CA LEU A 387 -22.39 -3.71 -8.55
C LEU A 387 -21.93 -5.06 -9.15
N ALA A 388 -21.89 -5.17 -10.48
CA ALA A 388 -21.41 -6.37 -11.16
C ALA A 388 -19.87 -6.47 -11.19
N ASP A 389 -19.16 -5.36 -10.94
CA ASP A 389 -17.70 -5.34 -10.88
C ASP A 389 -17.21 -5.80 -9.51
N VAL A 390 -16.79 -7.06 -9.47
CA VAL A 390 -16.21 -7.74 -8.30
C VAL A 390 -14.70 -7.90 -8.43
N ASP A 391 -14.05 -7.12 -9.30
CA ASP A 391 -12.61 -7.11 -9.39
C ASP A 391 -11.98 -6.63 -8.08
N VAL A 392 -10.87 -7.25 -7.72
CA VAL A 392 -10.20 -7.01 -6.44
C VAL A 392 -8.69 -6.92 -6.59
N ILE A 393 -8.06 -6.19 -5.66
CA ILE A 393 -6.63 -6.23 -5.42
C ILE A 393 -6.35 -6.77 -4.02
N GLN A 394 -5.32 -7.61 -3.88
CA GLN A 394 -4.95 -8.15 -2.59
C GLN A 394 -3.79 -7.36 -1.99
N THR A 395 -3.87 -7.07 -0.69
CA THR A 395 -2.77 -6.51 0.09
C THR A 395 -2.38 -7.42 1.23
N THR A 396 -1.13 -7.34 1.67
CA THR A 396 -0.68 -7.88 2.96
C THR A 396 -0.19 -6.75 3.85
N ILE A 397 -0.76 -6.64 5.05
CA ILE A 397 -0.46 -5.63 6.05
C ILE A 397 0.50 -6.24 7.07
N HIS A 398 1.50 -5.46 7.47
CA HIS A 398 2.50 -5.82 8.45
C HIS A 398 2.62 -4.70 9.49
N SER A 399 2.50 -5.03 10.78
CA SER A 399 2.90 -4.13 11.87
C SER A 399 4.04 -4.77 12.66
N THR A 400 5.16 -4.05 12.72
CA THR A 400 6.38 -4.46 13.44
C THR A 400 6.85 -3.33 14.34
N ARG A 401 7.79 -3.61 15.26
CA ARG A 401 8.34 -2.59 16.19
C ARG A 401 8.88 -1.34 15.49
N ASN A 402 9.30 -1.48 14.23
CA ASN A 402 10.03 -0.43 13.54
C ASN A 402 9.24 0.21 12.38
N ASN A 403 8.17 -0.44 11.90
CA ASN A 403 7.38 0.08 10.79
C ASN A 403 6.01 -0.59 10.69
N PHE A 404 5.09 0.17 10.09
CA PHE A 404 3.83 -0.31 9.54
C PHE A 404 3.91 -0.29 8.01
N LYS A 405 3.63 -1.43 7.38
CA LYS A 405 3.83 -1.62 5.93
C LYS A 405 2.65 -2.36 5.31
N ILE A 406 2.17 -1.85 4.18
CA ILE A 406 1.17 -2.48 3.32
C ILE A 406 1.88 -2.90 2.03
N VAL A 407 1.77 -4.17 1.67
CA VAL A 407 2.32 -4.73 0.42
C VAL A 407 1.18 -5.05 -0.50
N PHE A 408 1.11 -4.35 -1.63
CA PHE A 408 0.18 -4.64 -2.70
C PHE A 408 0.69 -5.84 -3.51
N LEU A 409 -0.11 -6.89 -3.63
CA LEU A 409 0.26 -8.11 -4.36
C LEU A 409 -0.05 -8.15 -5.86
N PRO A 410 -0.90 -7.31 -6.49
CA PRO A 410 -1.16 -7.43 -7.91
C PRO A 410 0.05 -7.03 -8.75
N ASP A 411 0.30 -7.79 -9.81
CA ASP A 411 1.37 -7.48 -10.79
C ASP A 411 1.02 -6.27 -11.68
N ARG A 412 -0.28 -6.07 -11.96
CA ARG A 412 -0.80 -4.93 -12.74
C ARG A 412 -0.46 -3.57 -12.10
N PRO A 413 -0.33 -2.49 -12.89
CA PRO A 413 -0.13 -1.14 -12.36
C PRO A 413 -1.28 -0.74 -11.42
N LEU A 414 -0.96 0.05 -10.39
CA LEU A 414 -1.94 0.64 -9.48
C LEU A 414 -2.10 2.13 -9.75
N GLU A 415 -3.24 2.64 -9.33
CA GLU A 415 -3.54 4.08 -9.36
C GLU A 415 -3.34 4.69 -7.97
N LYS A 416 -3.17 6.01 -7.94
CA LYS A 416 -3.01 6.77 -6.70
C LYS A 416 -4.23 6.53 -5.78
N GLU A 417 -5.41 6.61 -6.36
CA GLU A 417 -6.69 6.60 -5.68
C GLU A 417 -6.93 5.30 -4.92
N ILE A 418 -6.59 4.15 -5.51
CA ILE A 418 -6.75 2.86 -4.85
C ILE A 418 -5.73 2.69 -3.71
N ILE A 419 -4.50 3.19 -3.87
CA ILE A 419 -3.50 3.18 -2.79
C ILE A 419 -3.97 4.04 -1.63
N GLU A 420 -4.43 5.26 -1.91
CA GLU A 420 -4.94 6.19 -0.90
C GLU A 420 -6.20 5.68 -0.21
N HIS A 421 -7.12 5.05 -0.95
CA HIS A 421 -8.31 4.42 -0.40
C HIS A 421 -7.96 3.33 0.63
N VAL A 422 -7.03 2.44 0.27
CA VAL A 422 -6.55 1.36 1.15
C VAL A 422 -5.86 1.93 2.38
N VAL A 423 -4.91 2.85 2.19
CA VAL A 423 -4.13 3.45 3.29
C VAL A 423 -5.04 4.21 4.25
N THR A 424 -5.95 5.03 3.74
CA THR A 424 -6.89 5.81 4.57
C THR A 424 -7.83 4.88 5.34
N SER A 425 -8.35 3.84 4.68
CA SER A 425 -9.25 2.87 5.32
C SER A 425 -8.57 2.07 6.41
N ILE A 426 -7.30 1.71 6.26
CA ILE A 426 -6.53 1.03 7.29
C ILE A 426 -6.22 2.00 8.44
N ASN A 427 -5.80 3.21 8.11
CA ASN A 427 -5.35 4.19 9.10
C ASN A 427 -6.47 4.71 10.00
N SER A 428 -7.74 4.63 9.58
CA SER A 428 -8.88 4.99 10.45
C SER A 428 -9.08 4.06 11.65
N TYR A 429 -8.45 2.88 11.65
CA TYR A 429 -8.51 1.93 12.77
C TYR A 429 -7.25 1.94 13.63
N ARG A 430 -6.25 2.78 13.30
CA ARG A 430 -4.92 2.78 13.93
C ARG A 430 -4.69 3.98 14.84
#